data_AF-A0A9E4RC39-F1
#
_entry.id   AF-A0A9E4RC39-F1
#
_cell.length_a   1.000
_cell.length_b   1.000
_cell.length_c   1.000
_cell.angle_alpha   90.00
_cell.angle_beta   90.00
_cell.angle_gamma   90.00
#
_symmetry.space_group_name_H-M   'P 1'
#
loop_
_entity.id
_entity.type
_entity.pdbx_description
1 polymer ?
#
loop_
_entity_poly.entity_id
_entity_poly.type
_entity_poly.pdbx_seq_one_letter_code
_entity_poly.pdbx_strand_id
1 'polypeptide(L)'
;MALEPTDSGRGNGGAAPDEGAYASLPAGTNAYLRVTLAAAALLGLYVALDFLRGAYTDWLWFSHLELSSVFRTMLVTRVFLFVVGSVTAGVVIGFAFWKAYRTSWGATELPFSPELVVWIHRGIVTGMAVVGAIITFSFASALADRWLVLLQYVNAQPFGIVDPQFGNDVAFYVFNMPVLHTVQGWLMGLIIVTGVTTTAVYLLIFTARGLSPTVMTTAPAIRTQLAIAGAALMATIAFAHFLDIYETLFSSAGAVTGATYADVTARIPALWVLTVIALISGGLMLFAIRVQNPRQSMRLIFVAFGLWVLAALFAGVLWPAMVQRLAVDPSELERERPYIERNIEWTRMGYDLDLDRVSERPYVVNDENLAADIAANPETINNIRLWDP
;
A
#
# COMPACT_ATOMS: atom_id res chain seq x y z
N MET A 1 -54.17 47.02 65.76
CA MET A 1 -54.18 46.42 64.42
C MET A 1 -52.96 46.98 63.69
N ALA A 2 -51.81 46.31 63.83
CA ALA A 2 -51.18 45.44 62.81
C ALA A 2 -50.35 46.29 61.82
N LEU A 3 -49.03 46.43 62.04
CA LEU A 3 -47.90 45.59 61.58
C LEU A 3 -47.45 45.86 60.12
N GLU A 4 -46.22 46.39 60.03
CA GLU A 4 -45.17 46.32 58.98
C GLU A 4 -45.35 46.95 57.57
N PRO A 5 -44.36 47.74 57.11
CA PRO A 5 -44.02 47.88 55.69
C PRO A 5 -42.87 46.92 55.32
N THR A 6 -43.12 45.97 54.44
CA THR A 6 -42.07 45.15 53.82
C THR A 6 -41.50 45.88 52.61
N ASP A 7 -40.27 46.36 52.78
CA ASP A 7 -39.34 46.72 51.72
C ASP A 7 -38.85 45.42 51.05
N SER A 8 -39.20 45.21 49.78
CA SER A 8 -38.65 44.12 48.97
C SER A 8 -38.09 44.66 47.66
N GLY A 9 -36.81 44.99 47.72
CA GLY A 9 -35.83 44.28 46.91
C GLY A 9 -35.88 44.56 45.41
N ARG A 10 -35.20 45.65 45.05
CA ARG A 10 -34.46 45.87 43.80
C ARG A 10 -34.01 44.59 43.08
N GLY A 11 -34.20 44.60 41.76
CA GLY A 11 -33.19 44.14 40.81
C GLY A 11 -33.11 42.64 40.58
N ASN A 12 -33.99 42.10 39.73
CA ASN A 12 -33.70 40.88 39.01
C ASN A 12 -32.76 41.21 37.83
N GLY A 13 -31.52 41.57 38.15
CA GLY A 13 -30.42 41.52 37.21
C GLY A 13 -30.07 40.05 37.03
N GLY A 14 -30.41 39.48 35.88
CA GLY A 14 -29.94 38.15 35.51
C GLY A 14 -28.41 38.13 35.64
N ALA A 15 -27.91 37.34 36.58
CA ALA A 15 -26.49 37.12 36.73
C ALA A 15 -25.94 36.64 35.38
N ALA A 16 -25.00 37.41 34.81
CA ALA A 16 -24.16 36.93 33.73
C ALA A 16 -23.49 35.63 34.22
N PRO A 17 -23.39 34.59 33.39
CA PRO A 17 -22.75 33.34 33.80
C PRO A 17 -21.32 33.64 34.25
N ASP A 18 -20.94 33.09 35.41
CA ASP A 18 -19.63 33.30 36.04
C ASP A 18 -18.49 33.09 35.03
N GLU A 19 -17.70 34.14 34.75
CA GLU A 19 -16.55 34.11 33.84
C GLU A 19 -15.44 33.12 34.27
N GLY A 20 -15.54 32.57 35.49
CA GLY A 20 -14.61 31.56 36.04
C GLY A 20 -14.84 30.12 35.59
N ALA A 21 -15.89 29.82 34.81
CA ALA A 21 -16.21 28.45 34.40
C ALA A 21 -15.49 27.97 33.12
N TYR A 22 -14.77 28.86 32.43
CA TYR A 22 -14.14 28.53 31.17
C TYR A 22 -12.65 28.23 31.33
N ALA A 23 -12.22 27.07 30.83
CA ALA A 23 -10.79 26.78 30.68
C ALA A 23 -10.12 27.84 29.78
N SER A 24 -9.11 28.53 30.32
CA SER A 24 -8.33 29.56 29.64
C SER A 24 -6.93 29.07 29.28
N LEU A 25 -6.27 29.75 28.33
CA LEU A 25 -4.96 29.34 27.83
C LEU A 25 -3.85 29.57 28.87
N PRO A 26 -2.87 28.65 29.00
CA PRO A 26 -1.65 28.91 29.75
C PRO A 26 -0.89 30.11 29.17
N ALA A 27 -0.35 30.97 30.04
CA ALA A 27 0.48 32.10 29.63
C ALA A 27 1.72 31.64 28.83
N GLY A 28 2.05 32.32 27.72
CA GLY A 28 3.26 32.06 26.92
C GLY A 28 3.08 31.20 25.66
N THR A 29 1.86 30.74 25.38
CA THR A 29 1.53 29.84 24.25
C THR A 29 2.00 30.32 22.86
N ASN A 30 1.98 31.64 22.58
CA ASN A 30 2.49 32.21 21.33
C ASN A 30 4.03 32.15 21.20
N ALA A 31 4.75 32.15 22.33
CA ALA A 31 6.20 31.96 22.31
C ALA A 31 6.55 30.52 21.90
N TYR A 32 5.82 29.54 22.45
CA TYR A 32 5.99 28.13 22.07
C TYR A 32 5.73 27.88 20.58
N LEU A 33 4.69 28.49 19.99
CA LEU A 33 4.38 28.33 18.56
C LEU A 33 5.48 28.91 17.65
N ARG A 34 6.12 30.01 18.05
CA ARG A 34 7.25 30.58 17.31
C ARG A 34 8.49 29.70 17.43
N VAL A 35 8.74 29.16 18.61
CA VAL A 35 9.85 28.23 18.87
C VAL A 35 9.67 26.95 18.07
N THR A 36 8.47 26.38 17.99
CA THR A 36 8.22 25.16 17.20
C THR A 36 8.36 25.39 15.70
N LEU A 37 7.88 26.52 15.17
CA LEU A 37 8.09 26.88 13.76
C LEU A 37 9.58 27.10 13.45
N ALA A 38 10.31 27.78 14.33
CA ALA A 38 11.75 27.96 14.19
C ALA A 38 12.49 26.61 14.24
N ALA A 39 12.13 25.72 15.18
CA ALA A 39 12.70 24.38 15.27
C ALA A 39 12.40 23.53 14.02
N ALA A 40 11.17 23.60 13.48
CA ALA A 40 10.80 22.91 12.26
C ALA A 40 11.56 23.44 11.03
N ALA A 41 11.72 24.76 10.92
CA ALA A 41 12.52 25.38 9.86
C ALA A 41 14.00 24.99 9.96
N LEU A 42 14.56 24.95 11.18
CA LEU A 42 15.93 24.49 11.43
C LEU A 42 16.10 23.00 11.10
N LEU A 43 15.11 22.16 11.44
CA LEU A 43 15.13 20.74 11.07
C LEU A 43 15.06 20.56 9.54
N GLY A 44 14.17 21.30 8.87
CA GLY A 44 14.09 21.28 7.41
C GLY A 44 15.38 21.73 6.74
N LEU A 45 16.02 22.78 7.28
CA LEU A 45 17.33 23.23 6.82
C LEU A 45 18.42 22.17 7.05
N TYR A 46 18.44 21.53 8.22
CA TYR A 46 19.37 20.44 8.53
C TYR A 46 19.23 19.28 7.54
N VAL A 47 18.00 18.81 7.29
CA VAL A 47 17.73 17.73 6.33
C VAL A 47 18.16 18.13 4.92
N ALA A 48 17.89 19.37 4.50
CA ALA A 48 18.31 19.86 3.19
C ALA A 48 19.84 19.94 3.07
N LEU A 49 20.54 20.40 4.11
CA LEU A 49 22.00 20.48 4.13
C LEU A 49 22.64 19.09 4.14
N ASP A 50 22.09 18.14 4.89
CA ASP A 50 22.57 16.76 4.92
C ASP A 50 22.42 16.08 3.55
N PHE A 51 21.27 16.27 2.89
CA PHE A 51 21.07 15.83 1.51
C PHE A 51 22.07 16.46 0.53
N LEU A 52 22.26 17.78 0.59
CA LEU A 52 23.20 18.48 -0.29
C LEU A 52 24.65 18.02 -0.06
N ARG A 53 25.03 17.79 1.20
CA ARG A 53 26.33 17.24 1.56
C ARG A 53 26.52 15.84 0.97
N GLY A 54 25.52 14.96 1.10
CA GLY A 54 25.54 13.62 0.52
C GLY A 54 25.66 13.67 -1.00
N ALA A 55 24.78 14.43 -1.66
CA ALA A 55 24.78 14.60 -3.11
C ALA A 55 26.11 15.19 -3.64
N TYR A 56 26.71 16.13 -2.92
CA TYR A 56 28.02 16.69 -3.29
C TYR A 56 29.14 15.66 -3.14
N THR A 57 29.11 14.86 -2.07
CA THR A 57 30.10 13.80 -1.82
C THR A 57 30.02 12.73 -2.91
N ASP A 58 28.80 12.29 -3.25
CA ASP A 58 28.57 11.33 -4.33
C ASP A 58 29.01 11.91 -5.67
N TRP A 59 28.67 13.17 -5.96
CA TRP A 59 29.09 13.84 -7.18
C TRP A 59 30.62 13.87 -7.33
N LEU A 60 31.36 14.18 -6.27
CA LEU A 60 32.82 14.14 -6.26
C LEU A 60 33.33 12.72 -6.57
N TRP A 61 32.74 11.69 -5.96
CA TRP A 61 33.11 10.29 -6.21
C TRP A 61 32.87 9.88 -7.67
N PHE A 62 31.67 10.15 -8.20
CA PHE A 62 31.34 9.85 -9.60
C PHE A 62 32.19 10.63 -10.59
N SER A 63 32.56 11.88 -10.26
CA SER A 63 33.45 12.70 -11.10
C SER A 63 34.85 12.11 -11.17
N HIS A 64 35.35 11.54 -10.07
CA HIS A 64 36.67 10.91 -10.01
C HIS A 64 36.74 9.64 -10.89
N LEU A 65 35.62 8.94 -11.04
CA LEU A 65 35.50 7.75 -11.89
C LEU A 65 35.14 8.06 -13.35
N GLU A 66 35.09 9.34 -13.75
CA GLU A 66 34.62 9.79 -15.08
C GLU A 66 33.15 9.41 -15.39
N LEU A 67 32.36 9.03 -14.37
CA LEU A 67 30.96 8.61 -14.48
C LEU A 67 29.97 9.73 -14.09
N SER A 68 30.37 11.00 -14.30
CA SER A 68 29.55 12.16 -13.94
C SER A 68 28.17 12.20 -14.63
N SER A 69 28.08 11.65 -15.84
CA SER A 69 26.82 11.53 -16.59
C SER A 69 25.83 10.59 -15.89
N VAL A 70 26.31 9.47 -15.33
CA VAL A 70 25.49 8.49 -14.59
C VAL A 70 24.89 9.13 -13.35
N PHE A 71 25.71 9.86 -12.58
CA PHE A 71 25.23 10.59 -11.41
C PHE A 71 24.18 11.64 -11.78
N ARG A 72 24.41 12.42 -12.85
CA ARG A 72 23.45 13.42 -13.30
C ARG A 72 22.11 12.79 -13.68
N THR A 73 22.13 11.68 -14.43
CA THR A 73 20.92 10.96 -14.82
C THR A 73 20.19 10.43 -13.58
N MET A 74 20.91 9.77 -12.66
CA MET A 74 20.35 9.29 -11.40
C MET A 74 19.68 10.41 -10.60
N LEU A 75 20.38 11.52 -10.37
CA LEU A 75 19.89 12.63 -9.56
C LEU A 75 18.67 13.32 -10.20
N VAL A 76 18.72 13.58 -11.52
CA VAL A 76 17.60 14.19 -12.25
C VAL A 76 16.36 13.30 -12.18
N THR A 77 16.51 11.99 -12.37
CA THR A 77 15.37 11.05 -12.28
C THR A 77 14.81 10.97 -10.86
N ARG A 78 15.66 10.94 -9.82
CA ARG A 78 15.22 10.98 -8.42
C ARG A 78 14.44 12.25 -8.11
N VAL A 79 14.95 13.42 -8.50
CA VAL A 79 14.27 14.71 -8.30
C VAL A 79 12.95 14.76 -9.07
N PHE A 80 12.93 14.28 -10.31
CA PHE A 80 11.71 14.18 -11.11
C PHE A 80 10.62 13.35 -10.41
N LEU A 81 10.97 12.13 -9.98
CA LEU A 81 10.05 11.24 -9.26
C LEU A 81 9.62 11.81 -7.91
N PHE A 82 10.53 12.49 -7.19
CA PHE A 82 10.19 13.19 -5.95
C PHE A 82 9.13 14.28 -6.21
N VAL A 83 9.29 15.08 -7.27
CA VAL A 83 8.33 16.13 -7.63
C VAL A 83 6.98 15.52 -8.03
N VAL A 84 6.97 14.49 -8.87
CA VAL A 84 5.74 13.78 -9.26
C VAL A 84 5.02 13.19 -8.05
N GLY A 85 5.76 12.51 -7.16
CA GLY A 85 5.22 11.93 -5.94
C GLY A 85 4.70 13.01 -4.97
N SER A 86 5.42 14.11 -4.83
CA SER A 86 5.02 15.26 -3.99
C SER A 86 3.74 15.91 -4.49
N VAL A 87 3.64 16.19 -5.80
CA VAL A 87 2.45 16.80 -6.39
C VAL A 87 1.26 15.86 -6.25
N THR A 88 1.43 14.59 -6.59
CA THR A 88 0.34 13.61 -6.56
C THR A 88 -0.16 13.35 -5.14
N ALA A 89 0.74 13.04 -4.20
CA ALA A 89 0.37 12.81 -2.80
C ALA A 89 -0.15 14.09 -2.12
N GLY A 90 0.48 15.23 -2.39
CA GLY A 90 0.09 16.53 -1.85
C GLY A 90 -1.30 16.96 -2.29
N VAL A 91 -1.66 16.74 -3.56
CA VAL A 91 -3.01 17.02 -4.06
C VAL A 91 -4.03 16.08 -3.41
N VAL A 92 -3.76 14.77 -3.36
CA VAL A 92 -4.69 13.78 -2.78
C VAL A 92 -4.94 14.05 -1.29
N ILE A 93 -3.87 14.16 -0.50
CA ILE A 93 -3.97 14.38 0.96
C ILE A 93 -4.50 15.77 1.25
N GLY A 94 -3.96 16.80 0.59
CA GLY A 94 -4.39 18.19 0.76
C GLY A 94 -5.87 18.37 0.45
N PHE A 95 -6.36 17.80 -0.65
CA PHE A 95 -7.78 17.83 -0.99
C PHE A 95 -8.65 17.06 0.03
N ALA A 96 -8.22 15.88 0.45
CA ALA A 96 -8.95 15.07 1.43
C ALA A 96 -9.08 15.81 2.77
N PHE A 97 -7.97 16.37 3.27
CA PHE A 97 -7.90 17.15 4.50
C PHE A 97 -8.70 18.44 4.40
N TRP A 98 -8.56 19.20 3.31
CA TRP A 98 -9.32 20.41 3.08
C TRP A 98 -10.83 20.15 3.12
N LYS A 99 -11.29 19.12 2.40
CA LYS A 99 -12.71 18.74 2.37
C LYS A 99 -13.19 18.22 3.73
N ALA A 100 -12.37 17.44 4.44
CA ALA A 100 -12.70 16.96 5.77
C ALA A 100 -12.85 18.11 6.77
N TYR A 101 -11.88 19.02 6.80
CA TYR A 101 -11.91 20.20 7.65
C TYR A 101 -13.12 21.10 7.34
N ARG A 102 -13.34 21.44 6.06
CA ARG A 102 -14.45 22.31 5.65
C ARG A 102 -15.82 21.75 6.05
N THR A 103 -15.98 20.42 6.04
CA THR A 103 -17.29 19.80 6.28
C THR A 103 -17.54 19.40 7.73
N SER A 104 -16.49 19.25 8.53
CA SER A 104 -16.60 18.83 9.94
C SER A 104 -16.51 19.97 10.94
N TRP A 105 -15.93 21.10 10.56
CA TRP A 105 -15.85 22.26 11.43
C TRP A 105 -17.23 22.92 11.63
N GLY A 106 -17.55 23.33 12.85
CA GLY A 106 -18.84 23.93 13.20
C GLY A 106 -18.90 24.34 14.68
N ALA A 107 -20.09 24.70 15.15
CA ALA A 107 -20.31 25.07 16.55
C ALA A 107 -19.85 23.96 17.52
N THR A 108 -19.26 24.37 18.63
CA THR A 108 -18.76 23.50 19.70
C THR A 108 -19.81 23.44 20.80
N GLU A 109 -20.17 22.22 21.24
CA GLU A 109 -21.15 22.00 22.31
C GLU A 109 -20.49 22.00 23.71
N LEU A 110 -19.16 21.98 23.74
CA LEU A 110 -18.37 22.02 24.97
C LEU A 110 -18.28 23.46 25.53
N PRO A 111 -18.29 23.64 26.86
CA PRO A 111 -18.20 24.94 27.52
C PRO A 111 -16.76 25.47 27.50
N PHE A 112 -16.21 25.71 26.31
CA PHE A 112 -14.88 26.28 26.13
C PHE A 112 -14.94 27.80 26.01
N SER A 113 -13.91 28.49 26.51
CA SER A 113 -13.74 29.91 26.24
C SER A 113 -13.54 30.12 24.72
N PRO A 114 -14.00 31.25 24.16
CA PRO A 114 -13.77 31.58 22.75
C PRO A 114 -12.28 31.55 22.36
N GLU A 115 -11.40 31.95 23.28
CA GLU A 115 -9.94 31.91 23.08
C GLU A 115 -9.39 30.48 22.95
N LEU A 116 -9.87 29.55 23.79
CA LEU A 116 -9.47 28.15 23.73
C LEU A 116 -9.93 27.48 22.43
N VAL A 117 -11.13 27.81 21.94
CA VAL A 117 -11.64 27.29 20.66
C VAL A 117 -10.76 27.73 19.48
N VAL A 118 -10.35 29.01 19.45
CA VAL A 118 -9.42 29.54 18.42
C VAL A 118 -8.06 28.85 18.49
N TRP A 119 -7.57 28.56 19.70
CA TRP A 119 -6.29 27.86 19.86
C TRP A 119 -6.36 26.40 19.42
N ILE A 120 -7.40 25.66 19.83
CA ILE A 120 -7.65 24.28 19.37
C ILE A 120 -7.75 24.27 17.84
N HIS A 121 -8.51 25.19 17.26
CA HIS A 121 -8.64 25.34 15.81
C HIS A 121 -7.28 25.48 15.14
N ARG A 122 -6.46 26.42 15.61
CA ARG A 122 -5.11 26.65 15.08
C ARG A 122 -4.21 25.43 15.25
N GLY A 123 -4.31 24.73 16.38
CA GLY A 123 -3.60 23.49 16.66
C GLY A 123 -3.96 22.37 15.67
N ILE A 124 -5.25 22.21 15.38
CA ILE A 124 -5.76 21.22 14.41
C ILE A 124 -5.25 21.54 13.01
N VAL A 125 -5.41 22.79 12.55
CA VAL A 125 -4.96 23.19 11.21
C VAL A 125 -3.45 23.03 11.05
N THR A 126 -2.67 23.43 12.08
CA THR A 126 -1.22 23.28 12.06
C THR A 126 -0.82 21.81 12.09
N GLY A 127 -1.47 20.99 12.92
CA GLY A 127 -1.24 19.55 12.99
C GLY A 127 -1.56 18.85 11.66
N MET A 128 -2.67 19.20 11.02
CA MET A 128 -3.04 18.71 9.68
C MET A 128 -2.00 19.09 8.63
N ALA A 129 -1.51 20.33 8.65
CA ALA A 129 -0.48 20.80 7.72
C ALA A 129 0.84 20.04 7.92
N VAL A 130 1.28 19.86 9.17
CA VAL A 130 2.51 19.13 9.50
C VAL A 130 2.40 17.65 9.13
N VAL A 131 1.33 16.97 9.56
CA VAL A 131 1.10 15.55 9.24
C VAL A 131 0.96 15.36 7.73
N GLY A 132 0.21 16.24 7.05
CA GLY A 132 0.07 16.23 5.60
C GLY A 132 1.42 16.37 4.90
N ALA A 133 2.24 17.35 5.31
CA ALA A 133 3.58 17.55 4.76
C ALA A 133 4.51 16.35 4.97
N ILE A 134 4.48 15.74 6.17
CA ILE A 134 5.26 14.54 6.47
C ILE A 134 4.85 13.39 5.55
N ILE A 135 3.55 13.13 5.41
CA ILE A 135 3.07 12.03 4.56
C ILE A 135 3.43 12.32 3.10
N THR A 136 3.18 13.53 2.59
CA THR A 136 3.56 13.90 1.22
C THR A 136 5.04 13.72 0.97
N PHE A 137 5.91 14.17 1.88
CA PHE A 137 7.35 13.99 1.79
C PHE A 137 7.76 12.51 1.79
N SER A 138 7.16 11.70 2.67
CA SER A 138 7.44 10.25 2.73
C SER A 138 7.06 9.53 1.44
N PHE A 139 5.88 9.82 0.87
CA PHE A 139 5.45 9.23 -0.40
C PHE A 139 6.29 9.73 -1.59
N ALA A 140 6.69 11.00 -1.59
CA ALA A 140 7.59 11.55 -2.59
C ALA A 140 8.96 10.88 -2.57
N SER A 141 9.53 10.70 -1.38
CA SER A 141 10.83 10.03 -1.18
C SER A 141 10.76 8.57 -1.59
N ALA A 142 9.71 7.84 -1.16
CA ALA A 142 9.51 6.44 -1.52
C ALA A 142 9.39 6.23 -3.05
N LEU A 143 8.83 7.19 -3.79
CA LEU A 143 8.79 7.13 -5.25
C LEU A 143 10.16 7.49 -5.87
N ALA A 144 10.86 8.48 -5.32
CA ALA A 144 12.19 8.88 -5.77
C ALA A 144 13.21 7.73 -5.68
N ASP A 145 13.09 6.88 -4.65
CA ASP A 145 13.95 5.70 -4.48
C ASP A 145 13.78 4.66 -5.60
N ARG A 146 12.68 4.71 -6.37
CA ARG A 146 12.38 3.83 -7.50
C ARG A 146 12.91 4.34 -8.84
N TRP A 147 13.85 5.30 -8.81
CA TRP A 147 14.49 5.86 -10.01
C TRP A 147 15.08 4.82 -10.96
N LEU A 148 15.72 3.76 -10.44
CA LEU A 148 16.34 2.73 -11.26
C LEU A 148 15.28 1.90 -12.02
N VAL A 149 14.18 1.58 -11.34
CA VAL A 149 13.04 0.85 -11.93
C VAL A 149 12.44 1.66 -13.08
N LEU A 150 12.26 2.98 -12.91
CA LEU A 150 11.79 3.85 -13.99
C LEU A 150 12.79 3.90 -15.16
N LEU A 151 14.09 4.03 -14.89
CA LEU A 151 15.10 4.08 -15.95
C LEU A 151 15.17 2.76 -16.73
N GLN A 152 15.06 1.62 -16.04
CA GLN A 152 14.99 0.30 -16.66
C GLN A 152 13.78 0.17 -17.59
N TYR A 153 12.63 0.70 -17.19
CA TYR A 153 11.42 0.74 -18.03
C TYR A 153 11.58 1.65 -19.26
N VAL A 154 12.05 2.89 -19.07
CA VAL A 154 12.19 3.86 -20.17
C VAL A 154 13.23 3.40 -21.20
N ASN A 155 14.27 2.70 -20.75
CA ASN A 155 15.33 2.18 -21.60
C ASN A 155 15.20 0.67 -21.86
N ALA A 156 13.99 0.11 -21.69
CA ALA A 156 13.73 -1.30 -21.90
C ALA A 156 14.08 -1.71 -23.34
N GLN A 157 14.66 -2.90 -23.49
CA GLN A 157 14.92 -3.54 -24.79
C GLN A 157 14.23 -4.90 -24.83
N PRO A 158 13.67 -5.30 -25.98
CA PRO A 158 13.10 -6.63 -26.13
C PRO A 158 14.18 -7.70 -26.02
N PHE A 159 13.86 -8.83 -25.39
CA PHE A 159 14.73 -10.00 -25.39
C PHE A 159 14.55 -10.81 -26.68
N GLY A 160 13.40 -10.68 -27.36
CA GLY A 160 13.06 -11.46 -28.55
C GLY A 160 12.57 -12.87 -28.22
N ILE A 161 12.28 -13.14 -26.94
CA ILE A 161 11.83 -14.42 -26.42
C ILE A 161 10.46 -14.19 -25.82
N VAL A 162 9.48 -14.97 -26.28
CA VAL A 162 8.07 -14.81 -25.90
C VAL A 162 7.67 -15.90 -24.93
N ASP A 163 7.00 -15.52 -23.84
CA ASP A 163 6.49 -16.47 -22.87
C ASP A 163 5.34 -17.31 -23.46
N PRO A 164 5.33 -18.63 -23.25
CA PRO A 164 4.36 -19.53 -23.87
C PRO A 164 2.95 -19.45 -23.25
N GLN A 165 2.78 -18.74 -22.12
CA GLN A 165 1.53 -18.73 -21.38
C GLN A 165 0.66 -17.52 -21.72
N PHE A 166 1.25 -16.33 -21.76
CA PHE A 166 0.58 -15.06 -22.00
C PHE A 166 1.02 -14.38 -23.30
N GLY A 167 2.08 -14.87 -23.95
CA GLY A 167 2.53 -14.35 -25.24
C GLY A 167 3.24 -13.00 -25.16
N ASN A 168 3.76 -12.62 -23.99
CA ASN A 168 4.54 -11.41 -23.78
C ASN A 168 6.04 -11.69 -23.94
N ASP A 169 6.78 -10.69 -24.41
CA ASP A 169 8.24 -10.75 -24.37
C ASP A 169 8.75 -10.76 -22.92
N VAL A 170 9.85 -11.46 -22.64
CA VAL A 170 10.49 -11.47 -21.32
C VAL A 170 10.78 -10.06 -20.78
N ALA A 171 11.02 -9.08 -21.66
CA ALA A 171 11.17 -7.66 -21.31
C ALA A 171 9.99 -7.12 -20.51
N PHE A 172 8.78 -7.63 -20.74
CA PHE A 172 7.60 -7.25 -19.97
C PHE A 172 7.77 -7.56 -18.49
N TYR A 173 8.25 -8.75 -18.17
CA TYR A 173 8.40 -9.19 -16.79
C TYR A 173 9.61 -8.57 -16.09
N VAL A 174 10.69 -8.32 -16.84
CA VAL A 174 11.93 -7.76 -16.28
C VAL A 174 11.82 -6.24 -16.10
N PHE A 175 11.21 -5.52 -17.05
CA PHE A 175 11.24 -4.04 -17.06
C PHE A 175 9.87 -3.40 -16.79
N ASN A 176 8.78 -3.94 -17.34
CA ASN A 176 7.45 -3.33 -17.21
C ASN A 176 6.78 -3.68 -15.87
N MET A 177 6.79 -4.94 -15.48
CA MET A 177 6.15 -5.43 -14.25
C MET A 177 6.62 -4.69 -13.00
N PRO A 178 7.93 -4.46 -12.75
CA PRO A 178 8.39 -3.71 -11.57
C PRO A 178 7.83 -2.28 -11.49
N VAL A 179 7.64 -1.59 -12.63
CA VAL A 179 6.99 -0.28 -12.67
C VAL A 179 5.51 -0.39 -12.33
N LEU A 180 4.80 -1.36 -12.91
CA LEU A 180 3.37 -1.57 -12.62
C LEU A 180 3.14 -1.86 -11.14
N HIS A 181 3.95 -2.74 -10.53
CA HIS A 181 3.90 -3.00 -9.08
C HIS A 181 4.27 -1.77 -8.24
N THR A 182 5.25 -0.99 -8.68
CA THR A 182 5.61 0.27 -8.00
C THR A 182 4.43 1.24 -8.00
N VAL A 183 3.77 1.44 -9.13
CA VAL A 183 2.59 2.33 -9.25
C VAL A 183 1.43 1.78 -8.43
N GLN A 184 1.13 0.49 -8.55
CA GLN A 184 0.05 -0.19 -7.83
C GLN A 184 0.24 -0.04 -6.31
N GLY A 185 1.41 -0.43 -5.79
CA GLY A 185 1.71 -0.38 -4.36
C GLY A 185 1.76 1.04 -3.81
N TRP A 186 2.33 1.98 -4.57
CA TRP A 186 2.39 3.39 -4.18
C TRP A 186 1.00 4.03 -4.08
N LEU A 187 0.13 3.79 -5.06
CA LEU A 187 -1.26 4.28 -5.03
C LEU A 187 -2.07 3.63 -3.91
N MET A 188 -1.95 2.32 -3.74
CA MET A 188 -2.64 1.59 -2.69
C MET A 188 -2.25 2.12 -1.30
N GLY A 189 -0.95 2.27 -1.04
CA GLY A 189 -0.45 2.87 0.19
C GLY A 189 -0.97 4.29 0.41
N LEU A 190 -0.94 5.13 -0.64
CA LEU A 190 -1.40 6.52 -0.56
C LEU A 190 -2.89 6.60 -0.19
N ILE A 191 -3.73 5.77 -0.81
CA ILE A 191 -5.17 5.73 -0.55
C ILE A 191 -5.45 5.25 0.89
N ILE A 192 -4.77 4.20 1.35
CA ILE A 192 -4.92 3.69 2.72
C ILE A 192 -4.55 4.76 3.73
N VAL A 193 -3.35 5.35 3.60
CA VAL A 193 -2.87 6.39 4.52
C VAL A 193 -3.79 7.60 4.49
N THR A 194 -4.23 8.03 3.30
CA THR A 194 -5.19 9.15 3.16
C THR A 194 -6.52 8.82 3.84
N GLY A 195 -7.06 7.61 3.66
CA GLY A 195 -8.30 7.18 4.29
C GLY A 195 -8.21 7.16 5.82
N VAL A 196 -7.14 6.58 6.36
CA VAL A 196 -6.88 6.50 7.80
C VAL A 196 -6.71 7.90 8.40
N THR A 197 -5.86 8.73 7.80
CA THR A 197 -5.55 10.07 8.33
C THR A 197 -6.73 11.01 8.18
N THR A 198 -7.50 10.92 7.11
CA THR A 198 -8.75 11.69 6.95
C THR A 198 -9.79 11.28 7.99
N THR A 199 -9.89 9.98 8.29
CA THR A 199 -10.76 9.49 9.38
C THR A 199 -10.29 10.01 10.73
N ALA A 200 -8.99 10.04 10.98
CA ALA A 200 -8.41 10.61 12.19
C ALA A 200 -8.70 12.12 12.31
N VAL A 201 -8.61 12.88 11.21
CA VAL A 201 -8.98 14.31 11.18
C VAL A 201 -10.44 14.50 11.56
N TYR A 202 -11.36 13.68 11.02
CA TYR A 202 -12.76 13.73 11.43
C TYR A 202 -12.95 13.40 12.91
N LEU A 203 -12.32 12.34 13.41
CA LEU A 203 -12.39 11.98 14.83
C LEU A 203 -11.92 13.13 15.72
N LEU A 204 -10.78 13.75 15.37
CA LEU A 204 -10.21 14.86 16.11
C LEU A 204 -11.16 16.07 16.12
N ILE A 205 -11.72 16.46 14.97
CA ILE A 205 -12.62 17.62 14.90
C ILE A 205 -13.96 17.34 15.62
N PHE A 206 -14.54 16.15 15.47
CA PHE A 206 -15.79 15.80 16.15
C PHE A 206 -15.62 15.73 17.67
N THR A 207 -14.52 15.14 18.15
CA THR A 207 -14.19 15.10 19.60
C THR A 207 -13.93 16.49 20.16
N ALA A 208 -13.20 17.35 19.45
CA ALA A 208 -13.00 18.75 19.83
C ALA A 208 -14.31 19.55 19.91
N ARG A 209 -15.36 19.13 19.20
CA ARG A 209 -16.70 19.74 19.25
C ARG A 209 -17.62 19.17 20.34
N GLY A 210 -17.23 18.08 20.99
CA GLY A 210 -18.06 17.37 21.98
C GLY A 210 -19.08 16.39 21.39
N LEU A 211 -18.99 16.10 20.08
CA LEU A 211 -19.97 15.25 19.40
C LEU A 211 -19.66 13.76 19.61
N SER A 212 -20.69 12.94 19.75
CA SER A 212 -20.53 11.50 19.90
C SER A 212 -20.07 10.83 18.59
N PRO A 213 -19.34 9.69 18.67
CA PRO A 213 -18.92 8.93 17.47
C PRO A 213 -20.07 8.48 16.56
N THR A 214 -21.29 8.37 17.10
CA THR A 214 -22.50 8.01 16.33
C THR A 214 -22.92 9.12 15.36
N VAL A 215 -22.74 10.38 15.74
CA VAL A 215 -23.02 11.53 14.85
C VAL A 215 -22.01 11.56 13.70
N MET A 216 -20.76 11.18 13.97
CA MET A 216 -19.70 11.08 12.96
C MET A 216 -20.03 10.06 11.86
N THR A 217 -20.42 8.83 12.21
CA THR A 217 -20.73 7.78 11.22
C THR A 217 -21.99 8.08 10.40
N THR A 218 -22.86 8.96 10.90
CA THR A 218 -24.09 9.38 10.22
C THR A 218 -23.84 10.52 9.23
N ALA A 219 -22.77 11.31 9.42
CA ALA A 219 -22.45 12.49 8.63
C ALA A 219 -22.25 12.15 7.13
N PRO A 220 -22.99 12.79 6.19
CA PRO A 220 -22.88 12.51 4.76
C PRO A 220 -21.47 12.70 4.19
N ALA A 221 -20.71 13.66 4.73
CA ALA A 221 -19.37 14.00 4.28
C ALA A 221 -18.36 12.85 4.50
N ILE A 222 -18.44 12.24 5.68
CA ILE A 222 -17.57 11.14 6.11
C ILE A 222 -17.88 9.91 5.27
N ARG A 223 -19.17 9.57 5.13
CA ARG A 223 -19.63 8.49 4.26
C ARG A 223 -19.16 8.66 2.82
N THR A 224 -19.24 9.89 2.29
CA THR A 224 -18.80 10.18 0.91
C THR A 224 -17.30 10.00 0.75
N GLN A 225 -16.48 10.53 1.66
CA GLN A 225 -15.02 10.36 1.56
C GLN A 225 -14.60 8.90 1.78
N LEU A 226 -15.24 8.19 2.72
CA LEU A 226 -14.98 6.77 2.95
C LEU A 226 -15.37 5.92 1.74
N ALA A 227 -16.51 6.21 1.10
CA ALA A 227 -16.93 5.55 -0.12
C ALA A 227 -15.97 5.80 -1.29
N ILE A 228 -15.51 7.04 -1.48
CA ILE A 228 -14.54 7.39 -2.54
C ILE A 228 -13.20 6.71 -2.29
N ALA A 229 -12.69 6.78 -1.05
CA ALA A 229 -11.43 6.13 -0.67
C ALA A 229 -11.52 4.61 -0.79
N GLY A 230 -12.62 4.01 -0.33
CA GLY A 230 -12.89 2.58 -0.47
C GLY A 230 -13.00 2.15 -1.93
N ALA A 231 -13.69 2.91 -2.77
CA ALA A 231 -13.78 2.60 -4.20
C ALA A 231 -12.43 2.71 -4.91
N ALA A 232 -11.64 3.74 -4.60
CA ALA A 232 -10.28 3.89 -5.12
C ALA A 232 -9.39 2.72 -4.66
N LEU A 233 -9.50 2.31 -3.39
CA LEU A 233 -8.79 1.16 -2.85
C LEU A 233 -9.17 -0.12 -3.58
N MET A 234 -10.47 -0.33 -3.83
CA MET A 234 -10.96 -1.49 -4.59
C MET A 234 -10.46 -1.50 -6.03
N ALA A 235 -10.34 -0.33 -6.67
CA ALA A 235 -9.72 -0.24 -8.00
C ALA A 235 -8.23 -0.61 -7.97
N THR A 236 -7.47 -0.16 -6.96
CA THR A 236 -6.06 -0.56 -6.81
C THR A 236 -5.87 -2.04 -6.46
N ILE A 237 -6.84 -2.65 -5.76
CA ILE A 237 -6.87 -4.08 -5.47
C ILE A 237 -7.24 -4.89 -6.73
N ALA A 238 -8.18 -4.41 -7.53
CA ALA A 238 -8.48 -5.01 -8.84
C ALA A 238 -7.23 -5.00 -9.73
N PHE A 239 -6.51 -3.87 -9.74
CA PHE A 239 -5.25 -3.79 -10.47
C PHE A 239 -4.17 -4.72 -9.90
N ALA A 240 -4.13 -4.93 -8.59
CA ALA A 240 -3.25 -5.93 -7.96
C ALA A 240 -3.56 -7.35 -8.47
N HIS A 241 -4.82 -7.78 -8.38
CA HIS A 241 -5.23 -9.11 -8.88
C HIS A 241 -4.91 -9.31 -10.35
N PHE A 242 -5.02 -8.25 -11.16
CA PHE A 242 -4.63 -8.29 -12.56
C PHE A 242 -3.12 -8.49 -12.74
N LEU A 243 -2.27 -7.86 -11.92
CA LEU A 243 -0.82 -8.09 -11.94
C LEU A 243 -0.47 -9.49 -11.42
N ASP A 244 -1.15 -9.97 -10.38
CA ASP A 244 -0.95 -11.30 -9.79
C ASP A 244 -1.16 -12.43 -10.82
N ILE A 245 -1.95 -12.19 -11.87
CA ILE A 245 -2.11 -13.14 -12.99
C ILE A 245 -0.76 -13.38 -13.66
N TYR A 246 0.00 -12.34 -13.93
CA TYR A 246 1.32 -12.44 -14.53
C TYR A 246 2.36 -12.98 -13.53
N GLU A 247 2.18 -12.70 -12.23
CA GLU A 247 3.04 -13.25 -11.18
C GLU A 247 2.93 -14.78 -11.04
N THR A 248 1.89 -15.41 -11.60
CA THR A 248 1.78 -16.88 -11.61
C THR A 248 2.99 -17.55 -12.27
N LEU A 249 3.68 -16.87 -13.20
CA LEU A 249 4.93 -17.38 -13.79
C LEU A 249 6.13 -17.40 -12.85
N PHE A 250 6.05 -16.73 -11.69
CA PHE A 250 7.08 -16.73 -10.65
C PHE A 250 6.68 -17.53 -9.41
N SER A 251 5.57 -18.28 -9.50
CA SER A 251 5.05 -19.12 -8.42
C SER A 251 6.05 -20.22 -8.05
N SER A 252 6.34 -20.39 -6.77
CA SER A 252 7.17 -21.49 -6.24
C SER A 252 6.33 -22.54 -5.51
N ALA A 253 5.01 -22.57 -5.75
CA ALA A 253 4.06 -23.33 -4.95
C ALA A 253 3.91 -24.81 -5.35
N GLY A 254 4.44 -25.22 -6.52
CA GLY A 254 4.29 -26.59 -7.02
C GLY A 254 5.61 -27.33 -7.23
N ALA A 255 5.55 -28.42 -8.01
CA ALA A 255 6.69 -29.29 -8.30
C ALA A 255 7.86 -28.58 -9.00
N VAL A 256 7.58 -27.46 -9.68
CA VAL A 256 8.56 -26.61 -10.37
C VAL A 256 8.28 -25.13 -10.09
N THR A 257 9.29 -24.28 -10.27
CA THR A 257 9.12 -22.82 -10.19
C THR A 257 8.51 -22.31 -11.49
N GLY A 258 7.30 -21.80 -11.44
CA GLY A 258 6.54 -21.37 -12.61
C GLY A 258 5.05 -21.65 -12.46
N ALA A 259 4.27 -21.25 -13.46
CA ALA A 259 2.84 -21.55 -13.47
C ALA A 259 2.63 -23.06 -13.63
N THR A 260 1.97 -23.70 -12.66
CA THR A 260 1.58 -25.10 -12.69
C THR A 260 0.19 -25.31 -13.30
N TYR A 261 -0.25 -26.56 -13.44
CA TYR A 261 -1.61 -26.87 -13.89
C TYR A 261 -2.67 -26.21 -13.00
N ALA A 262 -2.50 -26.29 -11.67
CA ALA A 262 -3.41 -25.67 -10.72
C ALA A 262 -3.40 -24.13 -10.84
N ASP A 263 -2.24 -23.51 -11.06
CA ASP A 263 -2.16 -22.07 -11.26
C ASP A 263 -2.92 -21.65 -12.54
N VAL A 264 -2.70 -22.35 -13.65
CA VAL A 264 -3.30 -21.98 -14.94
C VAL A 264 -4.81 -22.24 -14.98
N THR A 265 -5.26 -23.36 -14.44
CA THR A 265 -6.66 -23.79 -14.56
C THR A 265 -7.52 -23.28 -13.41
N ALA A 266 -6.95 -23.04 -12.23
CA ALA A 266 -7.68 -22.59 -11.04
C ALA A 266 -7.35 -21.14 -10.66
N ARG A 267 -6.06 -20.82 -10.47
CA ARG A 267 -5.65 -19.53 -9.90
C ARG A 267 -5.85 -18.36 -10.85
N ILE A 268 -5.46 -18.48 -12.12
CA ILE A 268 -5.65 -17.42 -13.12
C ILE A 268 -7.14 -17.06 -13.29
N PRO A 269 -8.07 -18.02 -13.50
CA PRO A 269 -9.50 -17.69 -13.54
C PRO A 269 -10.03 -17.08 -12.24
N ALA A 270 -9.56 -17.57 -11.09
CA ALA A 270 -9.92 -17.01 -9.79
C ALA A 270 -9.51 -15.53 -9.67
N LEU A 271 -8.30 -15.17 -10.09
CA LEU A 271 -7.81 -13.79 -10.08
C LEU A 271 -8.62 -12.87 -11.02
N TRP A 272 -9.01 -13.36 -12.20
CA TRP A 272 -9.93 -12.62 -13.07
C TRP A 272 -11.28 -12.35 -12.41
N VAL A 273 -11.87 -13.37 -11.77
CA VAL A 273 -13.13 -13.21 -11.02
C VAL A 273 -12.95 -12.23 -9.85
N LEU A 274 -11.86 -12.31 -9.10
CA LEU A 274 -11.56 -11.38 -8.00
C LEU A 274 -11.37 -9.94 -8.49
N THR A 275 -10.76 -9.75 -9.66
CA THR A 275 -10.64 -8.44 -10.30
C THR A 275 -12.02 -7.84 -10.57
N VAL A 276 -12.93 -8.61 -11.16
CA VAL A 276 -14.30 -8.18 -11.44
C VAL A 276 -15.07 -7.90 -10.14
N ILE A 277 -14.98 -8.78 -9.14
CA ILE A 277 -15.62 -8.59 -7.84
C ILE A 277 -15.11 -7.32 -7.15
N ALA A 278 -13.81 -7.06 -7.18
CA ALA A 278 -13.23 -5.84 -6.61
C ALA A 278 -13.78 -4.59 -7.31
N LEU A 279 -13.86 -4.57 -8.65
CA LEU A 279 -14.46 -3.46 -9.39
C LEU A 279 -15.94 -3.26 -9.07
N ILE A 280 -16.72 -4.34 -8.96
CA ILE A 280 -18.12 -4.29 -8.55
C ILE A 280 -18.25 -3.74 -7.13
N SER A 281 -17.43 -4.21 -6.19
CA SER A 281 -17.40 -3.69 -4.82
C SER A 281 -17.06 -2.20 -4.76
N GLY A 282 -16.11 -1.73 -5.57
CA GLY A 282 -15.82 -0.30 -5.72
C GLY A 282 -17.02 0.48 -6.28
N GLY A 283 -17.69 -0.05 -7.30
CA GLY A 283 -18.92 0.52 -7.84
C GLY A 283 -20.06 0.61 -6.81
N LEU A 284 -20.25 -0.44 -6.00
CA LEU A 284 -21.22 -0.46 -4.90
C LEU A 284 -20.90 0.57 -3.82
N MET A 285 -19.62 0.79 -3.50
CA MET A 285 -19.19 1.85 -2.58
C MET A 285 -19.52 3.23 -3.13
N LEU A 286 -19.28 3.49 -4.41
CA LEU A 286 -19.68 4.75 -5.05
C LEU A 286 -21.21 4.92 -5.07
N PHE A 287 -21.95 3.84 -5.33
CA PHE A 287 -23.41 3.84 -5.26
C PHE A 287 -23.92 4.17 -3.84
N ALA A 288 -23.21 3.74 -2.79
CA ALA A 288 -23.55 4.03 -1.40
C ALA A 288 -23.60 5.54 -1.08
N ILE A 289 -22.96 6.40 -1.89
CA ILE A 289 -23.03 7.87 -1.78
C ILE A 289 -24.44 8.38 -2.08
N ARG A 290 -25.19 7.71 -2.97
CA ARG A 290 -26.57 8.09 -3.34
C ARG A 290 -27.61 7.62 -2.34
N VAL A 291 -27.24 6.72 -1.42
CA VAL A 291 -28.15 6.17 -0.42
C VAL A 291 -28.35 7.17 0.72
N GLN A 292 -29.59 7.68 0.83
CA GLN A 292 -29.95 8.71 1.81
C GLN A 292 -29.86 8.18 3.26
N ASN A 293 -30.27 6.93 3.49
CA ASN A 293 -30.24 6.32 4.82
C ASN A 293 -28.77 6.04 5.26
N PRO A 294 -28.27 6.70 6.32
CA PRO A 294 -26.87 6.61 6.72
C PRO A 294 -26.43 5.20 7.14
N ARG A 295 -27.29 4.46 7.84
CA ARG A 295 -27.00 3.09 8.29
C ARG A 295 -26.87 2.13 7.11
N GLN A 296 -27.74 2.27 6.12
CA GLN A 296 -27.72 1.43 4.91
C GLN A 296 -26.52 1.77 4.02
N SER A 297 -26.22 3.06 3.84
CA SER A 297 -25.04 3.53 3.10
C SER A 297 -23.75 2.97 3.71
N MET A 298 -23.58 3.06 5.03
CA MET A 298 -22.41 2.52 5.72
C MET A 298 -22.34 0.99 5.63
N ARG A 299 -23.49 0.30 5.80
CA ARG A 299 -23.58 -1.15 5.64
C ARG A 299 -23.16 -1.59 4.23
N LEU A 300 -23.55 -0.86 3.18
CA LEU A 300 -23.14 -1.19 1.81
C LEU A 300 -21.63 -1.10 1.62
N ILE A 301 -20.97 -0.08 2.17
CA ILE A 301 -19.50 0.05 2.09
C ILE A 301 -18.82 -1.16 2.73
N PHE A 302 -19.20 -1.51 3.96
CA PHE A 302 -18.60 -2.64 4.68
C PHE A 302 -18.96 -4.00 4.08
N VAL A 303 -20.20 -4.18 3.62
CA VAL A 303 -20.63 -5.43 2.96
C VAL A 303 -19.93 -5.60 1.63
N ALA A 304 -19.77 -4.54 0.83
CA ALA A 304 -19.04 -4.61 -0.44
C ALA A 304 -17.58 -5.02 -0.23
N PHE A 305 -16.91 -4.43 0.77
CA PHE A 305 -15.56 -4.83 1.14
C PHE A 305 -15.52 -6.27 1.67
N GLY A 306 -16.41 -6.62 2.60
CA GLY A 306 -16.49 -7.95 3.20
C GLY A 306 -16.79 -9.06 2.18
N LEU A 307 -17.64 -8.80 1.19
CA LEU A 307 -17.92 -9.72 0.09
C LEU A 307 -16.65 -10.00 -0.73
N TRP A 308 -15.88 -8.95 -1.06
CA TRP A 308 -14.61 -9.12 -1.74
C TRP A 308 -13.62 -9.91 -0.88
N VAL A 309 -13.51 -9.62 0.43
CA VAL A 309 -12.63 -10.38 1.34
C VAL A 309 -13.02 -11.87 1.37
N LEU A 310 -14.30 -12.19 1.50
CA LEU A 310 -14.77 -13.57 1.50
C LEU A 310 -14.48 -14.27 0.17
N ALA A 311 -14.70 -13.58 -0.95
CA ALA A 311 -14.36 -14.10 -2.27
C ALA A 311 -12.85 -14.34 -2.40
N ALA A 312 -12.01 -13.41 -1.94
CA ALA A 312 -10.56 -13.51 -1.98
C ALA A 312 -10.03 -14.69 -1.16
N LEU A 313 -10.56 -14.92 0.05
CA LEU A 313 -10.21 -16.08 0.86
C LEU A 313 -10.59 -17.39 0.16
N PHE A 314 -11.78 -17.44 -0.43
CA PHE A 314 -12.23 -18.63 -1.15
C PHE A 314 -11.40 -18.89 -2.41
N ALA A 315 -11.27 -17.89 -3.28
CA ALA A 315 -10.66 -18.03 -4.59
C ALA A 315 -9.13 -18.10 -4.55
N GLY A 316 -8.50 -17.48 -3.55
CA GLY A 316 -7.04 -17.49 -3.38
C GLY A 316 -6.50 -18.69 -2.61
N VAL A 317 -7.25 -19.23 -1.64
CA VAL A 317 -6.76 -20.32 -0.77
C VAL A 317 -7.52 -21.62 -1.01
N LEU A 318 -8.85 -21.58 -0.91
CA LEU A 318 -9.65 -22.81 -0.95
C LEU A 318 -9.73 -23.41 -2.35
N TRP A 319 -9.96 -22.58 -3.36
CA TRP A 319 -10.16 -23.05 -4.74
C TRP A 319 -8.92 -23.74 -5.34
N PRO A 320 -7.71 -23.14 -5.30
CA PRO A 320 -6.51 -23.80 -5.84
C PRO A 320 -6.18 -25.08 -5.07
N ALA A 321 -6.33 -25.09 -3.74
CA ALA A 321 -6.09 -26.27 -2.93
C ALA A 321 -7.04 -27.44 -3.28
N MET A 322 -8.31 -27.14 -3.57
CA MET A 322 -9.26 -28.15 -4.03
C MET A 322 -8.88 -28.71 -5.41
N VAL A 323 -8.50 -27.85 -6.35
CA VAL A 323 -8.09 -28.30 -7.69
C VAL A 323 -6.81 -29.12 -7.65
N GLN A 324 -5.82 -28.70 -6.86
CA GLN A 324 -4.60 -29.47 -6.64
C GLN A 324 -4.93 -30.87 -6.10
N ARG A 325 -5.67 -30.94 -4.99
CA ARG A 325 -5.97 -32.21 -4.30
C ARG A 325 -6.85 -33.16 -5.11
N LEU A 326 -7.85 -32.63 -5.81
CA LEU A 326 -8.86 -33.46 -6.48
C LEU A 326 -8.52 -33.75 -7.93
N ALA A 327 -7.72 -32.90 -8.56
CA ALA A 327 -7.49 -32.93 -10.00
C ALA A 327 -6.01 -33.20 -10.32
N VAL A 328 -5.06 -32.65 -9.57
CA VAL A 328 -3.63 -32.80 -9.86
C VAL A 328 -3.04 -34.00 -9.16
N ASP A 329 -3.14 -34.11 -7.83
CA ASP A 329 -2.51 -35.18 -7.04
C ASP A 329 -2.81 -36.61 -7.54
N PRO A 330 -4.02 -36.95 -8.03
CA PRO A 330 -4.29 -38.30 -8.55
C PRO A 330 -3.56 -38.64 -9.87
N SER A 331 -3.12 -37.64 -10.63
CA SER A 331 -2.53 -37.78 -11.97
C SER A 331 -1.47 -36.71 -12.26
N GLU A 332 -0.60 -36.44 -11.28
CA GLU A 332 0.29 -35.26 -11.28
C GLU A 332 1.25 -35.27 -12.47
N LEU A 333 1.91 -36.41 -12.74
CA LEU A 333 2.88 -36.54 -13.84
C LEU A 333 2.25 -36.35 -15.23
N GLU A 334 0.96 -36.62 -15.43
CA GLU A 334 0.31 -36.40 -16.72
C GLU A 334 -0.07 -34.93 -16.89
N ARG A 335 -0.61 -34.30 -15.84
CA ARG A 335 -1.12 -32.92 -15.90
C ARG A 335 -0.04 -31.86 -15.78
N GLU A 336 1.01 -32.12 -15.01
CA GLU A 336 2.11 -31.18 -14.79
C GLU A 336 3.21 -31.31 -15.85
N ARG A 337 3.24 -32.39 -16.65
CA ARG A 337 4.26 -32.62 -17.70
C ARG A 337 4.54 -31.40 -18.60
N PRO A 338 3.53 -30.77 -19.23
CA PRO A 338 3.80 -29.63 -20.12
C PRO A 338 4.32 -28.40 -19.37
N TYR A 339 4.11 -28.31 -18.05
CA TYR A 339 4.64 -27.23 -17.22
C TYR A 339 6.07 -27.53 -16.75
N ILE A 340 6.36 -28.80 -16.43
CA ILE A 340 7.70 -29.28 -16.11
C ILE A 340 8.63 -29.15 -17.32
N GLU A 341 8.20 -29.59 -18.50
CA GLU A 341 8.99 -29.48 -19.74
C GLU A 341 9.32 -28.01 -20.05
N ARG A 342 8.32 -27.12 -19.95
CA ARG A 342 8.55 -25.67 -20.09
C ARG A 342 9.52 -25.14 -19.04
N ASN A 343 9.39 -25.53 -17.78
CA ASN A 343 10.32 -25.09 -16.74
C ASN A 343 11.77 -25.55 -17.02
N ILE A 344 11.95 -26.80 -17.44
CA ILE A 344 13.27 -27.34 -17.79
C ILE A 344 13.87 -26.53 -18.95
N GLU A 345 13.12 -26.32 -20.03
CA GLU A 345 13.57 -25.55 -21.20
C GLU A 345 13.98 -24.12 -20.81
N TRP A 346 13.13 -23.41 -20.07
CA TRP A 346 13.38 -22.03 -19.66
C TRP A 346 14.51 -21.90 -18.65
N THR A 347 14.68 -22.89 -17.77
CA THR A 347 15.81 -22.93 -16.83
C THR A 347 17.12 -23.16 -17.60
N ARG A 348 17.14 -24.10 -18.55
CA ARG A 348 18.31 -24.35 -19.40
C ARG A 348 18.69 -23.11 -20.18
N MET A 349 17.72 -22.45 -20.81
CA MET A 349 17.94 -21.19 -21.53
C MET A 349 18.47 -20.08 -20.61
N GLY A 350 17.88 -19.92 -19.42
CA GLY A 350 18.28 -18.87 -18.48
C GLY A 350 19.69 -19.04 -17.91
N TYR A 351 20.15 -20.28 -17.74
CA TYR A 351 21.53 -20.60 -17.33
C TYR A 351 22.49 -20.83 -18.51
N ASP A 352 22.04 -20.63 -19.75
CA ASP A 352 22.83 -20.87 -20.97
C ASP A 352 23.37 -22.32 -21.07
N LEU A 353 22.54 -23.29 -20.65
CA LEU A 353 22.81 -24.74 -20.62
C LEU A 353 22.24 -25.49 -21.83
N ASP A 354 22.16 -24.82 -22.97
CA ASP A 354 21.76 -25.47 -24.22
C ASP A 354 22.76 -26.57 -24.59
N LEU A 355 22.25 -27.66 -25.18
CA LEU A 355 23.00 -28.88 -25.52
C LEU A 355 24.22 -28.59 -26.40
N ASP A 356 24.21 -27.49 -27.15
CA ASP A 356 25.31 -27.09 -28.03
C ASP A 356 26.52 -26.52 -27.26
N ARG A 357 26.31 -26.00 -26.03
CA ARG A 357 27.37 -25.41 -25.18
C ARG A 357 27.82 -26.33 -24.06
N VAL A 358 27.05 -27.37 -23.75
CA VAL A 358 27.32 -28.31 -22.65
C VAL A 358 27.69 -29.68 -23.22
N SER A 359 28.90 -30.17 -22.92
CA SER A 359 29.27 -31.54 -23.30
C SER A 359 28.67 -32.54 -22.30
N GLU A 360 27.63 -33.25 -22.70
CA GLU A 360 27.16 -34.40 -21.93
C GLU A 360 28.18 -35.54 -22.02
N ARG A 361 28.61 -36.05 -20.87
CA ARG A 361 29.45 -37.24 -20.78
C ARG A 361 28.65 -38.32 -20.07
N PRO A 362 28.24 -39.40 -20.77
CA PRO A 362 27.58 -40.51 -20.11
C PRO A 362 28.53 -41.10 -19.07
N TYR A 363 28.10 -41.12 -17.81
CA TYR A 363 28.80 -41.84 -16.77
C TYR A 363 28.50 -43.33 -16.94
N VAL A 364 29.44 -44.05 -17.53
CA VAL A 364 29.34 -45.50 -17.65
C VAL A 364 29.71 -46.09 -16.30
N VAL A 365 28.73 -46.71 -15.63
CA VAL A 365 28.96 -47.40 -14.36
C VAL A 365 29.91 -48.57 -14.63
N ASN A 366 31.03 -48.63 -13.92
CA ASN A 366 31.96 -49.75 -14.02
C ASN A 366 31.60 -50.81 -12.96
N ASP A 367 30.93 -51.86 -13.39
CA ASP A 367 30.42 -52.92 -12.50
C ASP A 367 31.44 -54.03 -12.21
N GLU A 368 32.65 -53.97 -12.78
CA GLU A 368 33.65 -55.06 -12.70
C GLU A 368 34.00 -55.49 -11.26
N ASN A 369 33.96 -54.55 -10.30
CA ASN A 369 34.26 -54.81 -8.87
C ASN A 369 33.12 -54.40 -7.93
N LEU A 370 31.89 -54.30 -8.43
CA LEU A 370 30.75 -53.78 -7.67
C LEU A 370 30.58 -54.45 -6.28
N ALA A 371 30.77 -55.77 -6.20
CA ALA A 371 30.66 -56.50 -4.93
C ALA A 371 31.74 -56.11 -3.90
N ALA A 372 32.97 -55.84 -4.35
CA ALA A 372 34.06 -55.40 -3.49
C ALA A 372 33.85 -53.94 -3.05
N ASP A 373 33.36 -53.09 -3.96
CA ASP A 373 33.09 -51.67 -3.68
C ASP A 373 31.90 -51.49 -2.73
N ILE A 374 30.84 -52.30 -2.86
CA ILE A 374 29.72 -52.37 -1.92
C ILE A 374 30.20 -52.80 -0.53
N ALA A 375 31.04 -53.84 -0.46
CA ALA A 375 31.58 -54.34 0.81
C ALA A 375 32.54 -53.35 1.47
N ALA A 376 33.29 -52.56 0.69
CA ALA A 376 34.23 -51.56 1.18
C ALA A 376 33.55 -50.25 1.65
N ASN A 377 32.33 -49.96 1.19
CA ASN A 377 31.61 -48.72 1.48
C ASN A 377 30.24 -48.95 2.17
N PRO A 378 30.19 -49.65 3.33
CA PRO A 378 28.94 -49.99 3.99
C PRO A 378 28.16 -48.75 4.45
N GLU A 379 28.84 -47.65 4.79
CA GLU A 379 28.15 -46.40 5.18
C GLU A 379 27.36 -45.79 4.02
N THR A 380 27.91 -45.82 2.79
CA THR A 380 27.20 -45.32 1.61
C THR A 380 25.97 -46.18 1.34
N ILE A 381 26.13 -47.51 1.35
CA ILE A 381 25.05 -48.47 1.10
C ILE A 381 23.92 -48.37 2.12
N ASN A 382 24.27 -48.27 3.41
CA ASN A 382 23.29 -48.12 4.50
C ASN A 382 22.55 -46.79 4.46
N ASN A 383 23.07 -45.79 3.74
CA ASN A 383 22.46 -44.47 3.58
C ASN A 383 21.82 -44.27 2.20
N ILE A 384 21.78 -45.30 1.35
CA ILE A 384 21.01 -45.26 0.09
C ILE A 384 19.54 -45.20 0.47
N ARG A 385 18.92 -44.05 0.19
CA ARG A 385 17.47 -43.88 0.28
C ARG A 385 16.83 -44.71 -0.83
N LEU A 386 16.33 -45.90 -0.49
CA LEU A 386 15.40 -46.61 -1.34
C LEU A 386 14.12 -45.75 -1.42
N TRP A 387 13.77 -45.32 -2.62
CA TRP A 387 12.42 -44.82 -2.89
C TRP A 387 11.50 -46.03 -2.74
N ASP A 388 10.85 -46.15 -1.59
CA ASP A 388 9.85 -47.20 -1.34
C ASP A 388 8.60 -46.91 -2.19
N PRO A 389 7.93 -47.93 -2.79
CA PRO A 389 6.81 -47.77 -3.72
C PRO A 389 5.54 -47.15 -3.14
#